data_AF-A0A7Y3TVQ7-F1
#
_entry.id   AF-A0A7Y3TVQ7-F1
#
_cell.length_a   1.000
_cell.length_b   1.000
_cell.length_c   1.000
_cell.angle_alpha   90.00
_cell.angle_beta   90.00
_cell.angle_gamma   90.00
#
_symmetry.space_group_name_H-M   'P 1'
#
loop_
_entity.id
_entity.type
_entity.pdbx_description
1 polymer ?
#
loop_
_entity_poly.entity_id
_entity_poly.type
_entity_poly.pdbx_seq_one_letter_code
_entity_poly.pdbx_strand_id
1 'polypeptide(L)'
;MQLLAELALTEPDHARLESLLAQHPHLCNLVFRQLNSAAHANLVRPISSLREAIQLLGTQRLTSMAAALSLSRNDPVQRLQLRQVVIRAGVCRQIAKRLKDINESTAFTLGLLSLIGQVEGESMQSMIGSIPLADEVKQALLTREGSLGKLLLLVERFERGELERLSAKIIALLNEDYLAAVAWAETLLSETR
;
A
#
# COMPACT_ATOMS: atom_id res chain seq x y z
N MET A 1 -4.15 -18.57 -2.59
CA MET A 1 -5.52 -18.83 -2.06
C MET A 1 -5.81 -18.19 -0.70
N GLN A 2 -4.84 -17.59 0.00
CA GLN A 2 -5.06 -17.07 1.36
C GLN A 2 -5.94 -15.83 1.45
N LEU A 3 -5.88 -14.90 0.48
CA LEU A 3 -6.77 -13.74 0.45
C LEU A 3 -8.25 -14.17 0.41
N LEU A 4 -8.59 -15.12 -0.45
CA LEU A 4 -9.95 -15.67 -0.51
C LEU A 4 -10.33 -16.42 0.76
N ALA A 5 -9.39 -17.11 1.40
CA ALA A 5 -9.63 -17.81 2.67
C ALA A 5 -9.94 -16.82 3.80
N GLU A 6 -9.18 -15.73 3.91
CA GLU A 6 -9.42 -14.66 4.90
C GLU A 6 -10.77 -13.98 4.67
N LEU A 7 -11.12 -13.69 3.41
CA LEU A 7 -12.39 -13.08 3.05
C LEU A 7 -13.61 -13.97 3.28
N ALA A 8 -13.42 -15.29 3.39
CA ALA A 8 -14.47 -16.25 3.69
C ALA A 8 -14.76 -16.40 5.20
N LEU A 9 -13.92 -15.81 6.06
CA LEU A 9 -14.15 -15.80 7.50
C LEU A 9 -15.37 -14.95 7.85
N THR A 10 -16.08 -15.35 8.90
CA THR A 10 -17.22 -14.58 9.44
C THR A 10 -16.79 -13.19 9.90
N GLU A 11 -15.60 -13.10 10.50
CA GLU A 11 -14.99 -11.85 10.99
C GLU A 11 -13.56 -11.76 10.46
N PRO A 12 -13.34 -11.22 9.24
CA PRO A 12 -12.01 -11.08 8.68
C PRO A 12 -11.18 -10.03 9.41
N ASP A 13 -9.88 -10.28 9.57
CA ASP A 13 -8.98 -9.27 10.10
C ASP A 13 -8.63 -8.26 9.00
N HIS A 14 -9.11 -7.02 9.12
CA HIS A 14 -8.85 -5.95 8.16
C HIS A 14 -7.35 -5.60 8.00
N ALA A 15 -6.53 -5.74 9.04
CA ALA A 15 -5.08 -5.51 8.94
C ALA A 15 -4.39 -6.65 8.18
N ARG A 16 -4.88 -7.88 8.37
CA ARG A 16 -4.45 -9.04 7.59
C ARG A 16 -4.89 -8.94 6.13
N LEU A 17 -6.14 -8.53 5.87
CA LEU A 17 -6.65 -8.27 4.52
C LEU A 17 -5.86 -7.18 3.80
N GLU A 18 -5.55 -6.07 4.47
CA GLU A 18 -4.69 -5.00 3.93
C GLU A 18 -3.32 -5.56 3.50
N SER A 19 -2.73 -6.44 4.32
CA SER A 19 -1.45 -7.09 4.02
C SER A 19 -1.55 -8.09 2.87
N LEU A 20 -2.57 -8.95 2.86
CA LEU A 20 -2.80 -9.94 1.80
C LEU A 20 -3.11 -9.26 0.45
N LEU A 21 -3.89 -8.18 0.47
CA LEU A 21 -4.20 -7.39 -0.73
C LEU A 21 -2.97 -6.72 -1.33
N ALA A 22 -2.03 -6.25 -0.50
CA ALA A 22 -0.78 -5.64 -0.97
C ALA A 22 0.05 -6.58 -1.86
N GLN A 23 -0.19 -7.89 -1.81
CA GLN A 23 0.42 -8.88 -2.70
C GLN A 23 -0.18 -8.87 -4.12
N HIS A 24 -1.29 -8.16 -4.31
CA HIS A 24 -2.04 -8.09 -5.57
C HIS A 24 -2.22 -6.63 -6.02
N PRO A 25 -1.18 -6.00 -6.61
CA PRO A 25 -1.20 -4.61 -7.10
C PRO A 25 -2.42 -4.30 -7.97
N HIS A 26 -2.72 -5.16 -8.93
CA HIS A 26 -3.87 -4.99 -9.82
C HIS A 26 -5.19 -4.95 -9.05
N LEU A 27 -5.37 -5.86 -8.09
CA LEU A 27 -6.57 -5.90 -7.26
C LEU A 27 -6.66 -4.67 -6.35
N CYS A 28 -5.54 -4.22 -5.76
CA CYS A 28 -5.49 -2.97 -5.00
C CYS A 28 -5.95 -1.77 -5.85
N ASN A 29 -5.41 -1.62 -7.06
CA ASN A 29 -5.79 -0.55 -7.96
C ASN A 29 -7.30 -0.64 -8.31
N LEU A 30 -7.81 -1.85 -8.57
CA LEU A 30 -9.25 -2.05 -8.82
C LEU A 30 -10.12 -1.71 -7.62
N VAL A 31 -9.70 -2.02 -6.38
CA VAL A 31 -10.43 -1.64 -5.16
C VAL A 31 -10.57 -0.13 -5.08
N PHE A 32 -9.48 0.60 -5.29
CA PHE A 32 -9.48 2.06 -5.30
C PHE A 32 -10.33 2.65 -6.44
N ARG A 33 -10.22 2.12 -7.66
CA ARG A 33 -11.02 2.57 -8.81
C ARG A 33 -12.51 2.28 -8.65
N GLN A 34 -12.86 1.15 -8.02
CA GLN A 34 -14.27 0.80 -7.75
C GLN A 34 -14.94 1.83 -6.83
N LEU A 35 -14.18 2.44 -5.92
CA LEU A 35 -14.67 3.53 -5.05
C LEU A 35 -14.82 4.87 -5.80
N ASN A 36 -14.28 5.01 -7.01
CA ASN A 36 -14.55 6.14 -7.90
C ASN A 36 -15.78 5.92 -8.80
N SER A 37 -16.38 4.73 -8.79
CA SER A 37 -17.56 4.45 -9.61
C SER A 37 -18.80 5.21 -9.11
N ALA A 38 -19.77 5.45 -9.99
CA ALA A 38 -21.00 6.20 -9.68
C ALA A 38 -21.76 5.70 -8.44
N ALA A 39 -21.59 4.43 -8.05
CA ALA A 39 -22.14 3.85 -6.82
C ALA A 39 -21.60 4.50 -5.52
N HIS A 40 -20.43 5.13 -5.58
CA HIS A 40 -19.74 5.79 -4.46
C HIS A 40 -19.53 7.29 -4.71
N ALA A 41 -20.21 7.87 -5.71
CA ALA A 41 -20.13 9.29 -6.04
C ALA A 41 -20.55 10.21 -4.86
N ASN A 42 -21.29 9.67 -3.88
CA ASN A 42 -21.72 10.36 -2.66
C ASN A 42 -20.85 10.04 -1.43
N LEU A 43 -19.59 9.63 -1.62
CA LEU A 43 -18.66 9.49 -0.50
C LEU A 43 -18.60 10.83 0.27
N VAL A 44 -19.04 10.79 1.53
CA VAL A 44 -19.06 11.96 2.43
C VAL A 44 -17.65 12.49 2.66
N ARG A 45 -16.63 11.62 2.56
CA ARG A 45 -15.22 11.99 2.65
C ARG A 45 -14.35 11.14 1.71
N PRO A 46 -13.25 11.70 1.18
CA PRO A 46 -12.20 10.94 0.51
C PRO A 46 -11.57 9.91 1.46
N ILE A 47 -10.99 8.86 0.88
CA ILE A 47 -10.33 7.78 1.64
C ILE A 47 -8.84 8.02 1.79
N SER A 48 -8.26 7.66 2.94
CA SER A 48 -6.82 7.83 3.19
C SER A 48 -6.03 6.52 3.16
N SER A 49 -6.70 5.37 3.23
CA SER A 49 -6.03 4.07 3.32
C SER A 49 -6.74 2.93 2.58
N LEU A 50 -5.96 1.92 2.20
CA LEU A 50 -6.47 0.66 1.67
C LEU A 50 -7.37 -0.04 2.69
N ARG A 51 -7.07 0.05 3.99
CA ARG A 51 -7.93 -0.47 5.06
C ARG A 51 -9.33 0.15 5.03
N GLU A 52 -9.42 1.47 4.92
CA GLU A 52 -10.70 2.17 4.78
C GLU A 52 -11.42 1.77 3.49
N ALA A 53 -10.68 1.61 2.39
CA ALA A 53 -11.24 1.15 1.12
C ALA A 53 -11.87 -0.25 1.23
N ILE A 54 -11.21 -1.18 1.93
CA ILE A 54 -11.73 -2.53 2.21
C ILE A 54 -13.01 -2.46 3.04
N GLN A 55 -13.03 -1.62 4.08
CA GLN A 55 -14.20 -1.45 4.95
C GLN A 55 -15.41 -0.90 4.20
N LEU A 56 -15.21 0.09 3.32
CA LEU A 56 -16.27 0.69 2.52
C LEU A 56 -16.81 -0.25 1.44
N LEU A 57 -15.91 -0.97 0.76
CA LEU A 57 -16.29 -1.88 -0.32
C LEU A 57 -17.00 -3.14 0.19
N GLY A 58 -16.62 -3.59 1.39
CA GLY A 58 -17.10 -4.82 2.00
C GLY A 58 -16.46 -6.08 1.42
N THR A 59 -16.50 -7.14 2.21
CA THR A 59 -15.82 -8.41 1.91
C THR A 59 -16.47 -9.13 0.74
N GLN A 60 -17.79 -9.10 0.59
CA GLN A 60 -18.50 -9.79 -0.49
C GLN A 60 -18.07 -9.31 -1.89
N ARG A 61 -17.96 -7.99 -2.07
CA ARG A 61 -17.53 -7.41 -3.35
C ARG A 61 -16.05 -7.67 -3.60
N LEU A 62 -15.23 -7.55 -2.56
CA LEU A 62 -13.80 -7.86 -2.61
C LEU A 62 -13.55 -9.34 -2.97
N THR A 63 -14.31 -10.27 -2.42
CA THR A 63 -14.26 -11.71 -2.76
C THR A 63 -14.56 -11.93 -4.24
N SER A 64 -15.58 -11.25 -4.77
CA SER A 64 -15.96 -11.37 -6.17
C SER A 64 -14.83 -10.90 -7.10
N MET A 65 -14.18 -9.79 -6.77
CA MET A 65 -13.04 -9.26 -7.51
C MET A 65 -11.81 -10.17 -7.40
N ALA A 66 -11.48 -10.62 -6.19
CA ALA A 66 -10.35 -11.53 -5.96
C ALA A 66 -10.54 -12.88 -6.68
N ALA A 67 -11.75 -13.43 -6.67
CA ALA A 67 -12.08 -14.67 -7.35
C ALA A 67 -11.93 -14.53 -8.87
N ALA A 68 -12.40 -13.43 -9.45
CA ALA A 68 -12.26 -13.16 -10.89
C ALA A 68 -10.79 -13.07 -11.33
N LEU A 69 -9.91 -12.55 -10.47
CA LEU A 69 -8.49 -12.35 -10.77
C LEU A 69 -7.61 -13.55 -10.42
N SER A 70 -8.13 -14.55 -9.69
CA SER A 70 -7.38 -15.73 -9.25
C SER A 70 -6.92 -16.61 -10.41
N LEU A 71 -7.40 -16.36 -11.63
CA LEU A 71 -7.01 -17.04 -12.87
C LEU A 71 -5.87 -16.35 -13.63
N SER A 72 -5.38 -15.19 -13.17
CA SER A 72 -4.33 -14.43 -13.85
C SER A 72 -2.91 -14.99 -13.56
N ARG A 73 -2.01 -14.86 -14.54
CA ARG A 73 -0.69 -15.55 -14.56
C ARG A 73 0.34 -14.88 -13.64
N ASN A 74 1.18 -15.72 -13.03
CA ASN A 74 2.36 -15.33 -12.26
C ASN A 74 3.56 -15.04 -13.18
N ASP A 75 3.89 -13.76 -13.41
CA ASP A 75 5.14 -13.35 -14.08
C ASP A 75 6.28 -13.18 -13.05
N PRO A 76 7.45 -13.84 -13.23
CA PRO A 76 8.62 -13.64 -12.37
C PRO A 76 9.08 -12.19 -12.22
N VAL A 77 8.97 -11.35 -13.27
CA VAL A 77 9.37 -9.93 -13.24
C VAL A 77 8.44 -9.14 -12.33
N GLN A 78 7.14 -9.42 -12.42
CA GLN A 78 6.13 -8.82 -11.54
C GLN A 78 6.39 -9.18 -10.07
N ARG A 79 6.94 -10.36 -9.77
CA ARG A 79 7.27 -10.76 -8.37
C ARG A 79 8.40 -9.92 -7.76
N LEU A 80 9.42 -9.54 -8.52
CA LEU A 80 10.50 -8.71 -7.98
C LEU A 80 10.02 -7.28 -7.70
N GLN A 81 9.21 -6.72 -8.60
CA GLN A 81 8.60 -5.41 -8.40
C GLN A 81 7.60 -5.44 -7.24
N LEU A 82 6.81 -6.51 -7.12
CA LEU A 82 5.90 -6.72 -6.00
C LEU A 82 6.63 -6.72 -4.65
N ARG A 83 7.78 -7.40 -4.58
CA ARG A 83 8.58 -7.43 -3.36
C ARG A 83 8.97 -6.03 -2.90
N GLN A 84 9.41 -5.17 -3.82
CA GLN A 84 9.76 -3.77 -3.50
C GLN A 84 8.54 -2.96 -3.05
N VAL A 85 7.39 -3.13 -3.73
CA VAL A 85 6.12 -2.49 -3.36
C VAL A 85 5.73 -2.83 -1.92
N VAL A 86 5.72 -4.11 -1.58
CA VAL A 86 5.35 -4.60 -0.25
C VAL A 86 6.34 -4.10 0.80
N ILE A 87 7.65 -4.19 0.53
CA ILE A 87 8.67 -3.68 1.46
C ILE A 87 8.43 -2.20 1.73
N ARG A 88 8.31 -1.35 0.69
CA ARG A 88 8.14 0.09 0.89
C ARG A 88 6.87 0.43 1.68
N ALA A 89 5.75 -0.26 1.40
CA ALA A 89 4.53 -0.13 2.20
C ALA A 89 4.79 -0.48 3.67
N GLY A 90 5.51 -1.58 3.92
CA GLY A 90 5.94 -2.00 5.25
C GLY A 90 6.82 -0.97 5.96
N VAL A 91 7.82 -0.42 5.29
CA VAL A 91 8.75 0.59 5.84
C VAL A 91 7.97 1.84 6.25
N CYS A 92 7.11 2.34 5.37
CA CYS A 92 6.31 3.54 5.67
C CYS A 92 5.45 3.35 6.92
N ARG A 93 4.83 2.16 7.07
CA ARG A 93 4.09 1.79 8.27
C ARG A 93 4.96 1.70 9.53
N GLN A 94 6.16 1.10 9.44
CA GLN A 94 7.07 1.01 10.60
C GLN A 94 7.53 2.38 11.08
N ILE A 95 7.88 3.27 10.16
CA ILE A 95 8.25 4.66 10.50
C ILE A 95 7.07 5.36 11.15
N ALA A 96 5.85 5.19 10.61
CA ALA A 96 4.64 5.80 11.16
C ALA A 96 4.35 5.40 12.61
N LYS A 97 4.69 4.18 13.05
CA LYS A 97 4.55 3.77 14.47
C LYS A 97 5.35 4.65 15.44
N ARG A 98 6.41 5.28 14.96
CA ARG A 98 7.28 6.17 15.75
C ARG A 98 6.82 7.63 15.68
N LEU A 99 5.83 7.95 14.85
CA LEU A 99 5.34 9.30 14.58
C LEU A 99 3.91 9.44 15.11
N LYS A 100 3.65 10.47 15.91
CA LYS A 100 2.32 10.67 16.52
C LYS A 100 1.27 11.15 15.52
N ASP A 101 1.69 11.86 14.48
CA ASP A 101 0.80 12.59 13.59
C ASP A 101 0.52 11.87 12.26
N ILE A 102 0.99 10.63 12.11
CA ILE A 102 0.82 9.85 10.89
C ILE A 102 0.16 8.53 11.22
N ASN A 103 -1.01 8.28 10.62
CA ASN A 103 -1.70 7.00 10.76
C ASN A 103 -0.95 5.88 10.00
N GLU A 104 -0.77 4.73 10.67
CA GLU A 104 -0.05 3.56 10.14
C GLU A 104 -0.62 3.03 8.82
N SER A 105 -1.95 2.89 8.70
CA SER A 105 -2.61 2.39 7.48
C SER A 105 -2.51 3.39 6.33
N THR A 106 -2.56 4.69 6.64
CA THR A 106 -2.36 5.75 5.64
C THR A 106 -0.92 5.73 5.13
N ALA A 107 0.07 5.60 6.01
CA ALA A 107 1.47 5.47 5.61
C ALA A 107 1.75 4.18 4.84
N PHE A 108 1.15 3.06 5.24
CA PHE A 108 1.24 1.80 4.51
C PHE A 108 0.73 1.96 3.07
N THR A 109 -0.45 2.58 2.93
CA THR A 109 -1.09 2.84 1.63
C THR A 109 -0.27 3.80 0.79
N LEU A 110 0.32 4.83 1.41
CA LEU A 110 1.23 5.75 0.72
C LEU A 110 2.43 5.02 0.10
N GLY A 111 3.11 4.17 0.88
CA GLY A 111 4.23 3.38 0.39
C GLY A 111 3.82 2.42 -0.74
N LEU A 112 2.67 1.76 -0.60
CA LEU A 112 2.08 0.88 -1.62
C LEU A 112 1.83 1.63 -2.94
N LEU A 113 1.06 2.71 -2.87
CA LEU A 113 0.67 3.50 -4.04
C LEU A 113 1.86 4.16 -4.73
N SER A 114 2.94 4.48 -3.99
CA SER A 114 4.14 5.09 -4.55
C SER A 114 4.85 4.25 -5.62
N LEU A 115 4.62 2.93 -5.63
CA LEU A 115 5.23 1.99 -6.57
C LEU A 115 4.21 1.22 -7.41
N ILE A 116 2.94 1.18 -7.02
CA ILE A 116 1.92 0.35 -7.70
C ILE A 116 1.75 0.74 -9.18
N GLY A 117 1.82 2.04 -9.52
CA GLY A 117 1.74 2.50 -10.91
C GLY A 117 2.88 1.97 -11.77
N GLN A 118 4.09 1.79 -11.20
CA GLN A 118 5.22 1.20 -11.92
C GLN A 118 4.99 -0.29 -12.24
N VAL A 119 4.26 -1.01 -11.38
CA VAL A 119 3.88 -2.41 -11.62
C VAL A 119 2.80 -2.51 -12.69
N GLU A 120 1.81 -1.63 -12.64
CA GLU A 120 0.67 -1.62 -13.57
C GLU A 120 1.01 -0.98 -14.92
N GLY A 121 2.19 -0.36 -15.07
CA GLY A 121 2.56 0.40 -16.26
C GLY A 121 1.77 1.70 -16.43
N GLU A 122 1.17 2.22 -15.36
CA GLU A 122 0.38 3.44 -15.32
C GLU A 122 1.19 4.59 -14.66
N SER A 123 1.04 5.82 -15.17
CA SER A 123 1.65 6.99 -14.51
C SER A 123 0.97 7.29 -13.17
N MET A 124 1.74 7.82 -12.22
CA MET A 124 1.24 8.21 -10.89
C MET A 124 0.04 9.18 -11.00
N GLN A 125 0.13 10.14 -11.92
CA GLN A 125 -0.91 11.14 -12.17
C GLN A 125 -2.20 10.49 -12.67
N SER A 126 -2.09 9.57 -13.63
CA SER A 126 -3.25 8.86 -14.18
C SER A 126 -3.94 8.01 -13.11
N MET A 127 -3.14 7.29 -12.32
CA MET A 127 -3.66 6.44 -11.26
C MET A 127 -4.40 7.28 -10.20
N ILE A 128 -3.76 8.32 -9.65
CA ILE A 128 -4.37 9.16 -8.59
C ILE A 128 -5.61 9.91 -9.09
N GLY A 129 -5.62 10.37 -10.34
CA GLY A 129 -6.79 11.04 -10.92
C GLY A 129 -8.03 10.17 -10.96
N SER A 130 -7.87 8.85 -10.88
CA SER A 130 -8.96 7.87 -10.91
C SER A 130 -9.40 7.36 -9.53
N ILE A 131 -8.87 7.91 -8.43
CA ILE A 131 -9.11 7.41 -7.06
C ILE A 131 -9.53 8.56 -6.14
N PRO A 132 -10.60 8.40 -5.32
CA PRO A 132 -11.04 9.41 -4.36
C PRO A 132 -10.14 9.45 -3.09
N LEU A 133 -8.84 9.68 -3.26
CA LEU A 133 -7.89 9.81 -2.15
C LEU A 133 -8.01 11.15 -1.43
N ALA A 134 -7.74 11.14 -0.12
CA ALA A 134 -7.53 12.34 0.68
C ALA A 134 -6.40 13.21 0.11
N ASP A 135 -6.58 14.53 0.17
CA ASP A 135 -5.65 15.48 -0.47
C ASP A 135 -4.23 15.38 0.09
N GLU A 136 -4.08 15.09 1.38
CA GLU A 136 -2.78 14.86 2.00
C GLU A 136 -2.01 13.67 1.38
N VAL A 137 -2.72 12.61 0.98
CA VAL A 137 -2.14 11.44 0.32
C VAL A 137 -1.78 11.79 -1.12
N LYS A 138 -2.65 12.52 -1.82
CA LYS A 138 -2.38 13.00 -3.20
C LYS A 138 -1.16 13.90 -3.25
N GLN A 139 -1.07 14.88 -2.36
CA GLN A 139 0.07 15.79 -2.23
C GLN A 139 1.36 15.03 -1.91
N ALA A 140 1.31 14.09 -0.97
CA ALA A 140 2.46 13.26 -0.66
C ALA A 140 2.96 12.44 -1.89
N LEU A 141 2.05 11.85 -2.66
CA LEU A 141 2.37 11.04 -3.84
C LEU A 141 2.79 11.86 -5.08
N LEU A 142 2.31 13.09 -5.23
CA LEU A 142 2.59 13.94 -6.40
C LEU A 142 3.74 14.92 -6.17
N THR A 143 3.72 15.63 -5.04
CA THR A 143 4.62 16.76 -4.78
C THR A 143 5.56 16.50 -3.59
N ARG A 144 5.41 15.37 -2.89
CA ARG A 144 6.15 15.03 -1.66
C ARG A 144 5.96 16.07 -0.54
N GLU A 145 4.80 16.72 -0.53
CA GLU A 145 4.46 17.74 0.46
C GLU A 145 3.78 17.14 1.71
N GLY A 146 3.75 17.92 2.78
CA GLY A 146 3.17 17.51 4.07
C GLY A 146 3.98 16.45 4.81
N SER A 147 3.45 15.99 5.96
CA SER A 147 4.13 15.00 6.81
C SER A 147 4.27 13.65 6.11
N LEU A 148 3.23 13.22 5.39
CA LEU A 148 3.25 12.01 4.56
C LEU A 148 4.29 12.12 3.42
N GLY A 149 4.36 13.25 2.72
CA GLY A 149 5.32 13.44 1.63
C GLY A 149 6.77 13.44 2.12
N LYS A 150 7.04 14.06 3.27
CA LYS A 150 8.35 14.01 3.94
C LYS A 150 8.73 12.59 4.34
N LEU A 151 7.79 11.81 4.86
CA LEU A 151 7.99 10.40 5.18
C LEU A 151 8.34 9.60 3.92
N LEU A 152 7.57 9.75 2.84
CA LEU A 152 7.83 9.05 1.58
C LEU A 152 9.19 9.43 0.99
N LEU A 153 9.53 10.72 0.99
CA LEU A 153 10.83 11.20 0.52
C LEU A 153 11.98 10.62 1.36
N LEU A 154 11.82 10.50 2.68
CA LEU A 154 12.82 9.89 3.55
C LEU A 154 13.08 8.42 3.17
N VAL A 155 12.02 7.66 2.92
CA VAL A 155 12.11 6.25 2.51
C VAL A 155 12.76 6.13 1.14
N GLU A 156 12.35 6.95 0.16
CA GLU A 156 12.93 6.95 -1.19
C GLU A 156 14.42 7.27 -1.18
N ARG A 157 14.85 8.25 -0.38
CA ARG A 157 16.26 8.59 -0.22
C ARG A 157 17.05 7.49 0.46
N PHE A 158 16.46 6.86 1.48
CA PHE A 158 17.07 5.73 2.17
C PHE A 158 17.32 4.55 1.22
N GLU A 159 16.31 4.17 0.43
CA GLU A 159 16.41 3.09 -0.56
C GLU A 159 17.46 3.36 -1.66
N ARG A 160 17.71 4.63 -1.98
CA ARG A 160 18.75 5.05 -2.94
C ARG A 160 20.13 5.23 -2.33
N GLY A 161 20.28 5.06 -1.02
CA GLY A 161 21.53 5.30 -0.31
C GLY A 161 21.89 6.79 -0.18
N GLU A 162 20.96 7.71 -0.39
CA GLU A 162 21.17 9.16 -0.32
C GLU A 162 21.16 9.70 1.13
N LEU A 163 22.06 9.18 1.96
CA LEU A 163 22.06 9.35 3.42
C LEU A 163 22.89 10.55 3.94
N GLU A 164 23.54 11.30 3.04
CA GLU A 164 24.53 12.33 3.37
C GLU A 164 24.06 13.43 4.35
N ARG A 165 22.74 13.65 4.44
CA ARG A 165 22.13 14.66 5.30
C ARG A 165 21.45 14.10 6.56
N LEU A 166 21.59 12.80 6.82
CA LEU A 166 20.97 12.12 7.96
C LEU A 166 22.00 11.85 9.06
N SER A 167 21.60 12.00 10.31
CA SER A 167 22.46 11.63 11.44
C SER A 167 22.60 10.11 11.54
N ALA A 168 23.71 9.63 12.10
CA ALA A 168 23.93 8.20 12.33
C ALA A 168 22.78 7.54 13.13
N LYS A 169 22.18 8.28 14.08
CA LYS A 169 21.02 7.82 14.84
C LYS A 169 19.78 7.61 13.96
N ILE A 170 19.50 8.54 13.04
CA ILE A 170 18.38 8.40 12.10
C ILE A 170 18.63 7.23 11.16
N ILE A 171 19.86 7.08 10.65
CA ILE A 171 20.23 5.96 9.77
C ILE A 171 20.04 4.63 10.48
N ALA A 172 20.45 4.50 11.75
CA ALA A 172 20.25 3.29 12.54
C ALA A 172 18.77 2.94 12.70
N LEU A 173 17.91 3.93 13.02
CA LEU A 173 16.46 3.72 13.12
C LEU A 173 15.85 3.28 11.78
N LEU A 174 16.25 3.91 10.67
CA LEU A 174 15.77 3.54 9.34
C LEU A 174 16.21 2.12 8.95
N ASN A 175 17.43 1.72 9.32
CA ASN A 175 17.90 0.35 9.11
C ASN A 175 17.03 -0.65 9.88
N GLU A 176 16.71 -0.38 11.15
CA GLU A 176 15.80 -1.21 11.95
C GLU A 176 14.42 -1.33 11.31
N ASP A 177 13.81 -0.19 10.94
CA ASP A 177 12.48 -0.15 10.34
C ASP A 177 12.45 -0.86 8.99
N TYR A 178 13.53 -0.72 8.20
CA TYR A 178 13.68 -1.38 6.90
C TYR A 178 13.86 -2.89 7.03
N LEU A 179 14.76 -3.35 7.91
CA LEU A 179 14.97 -4.78 8.14
C LEU A 179 13.70 -5.46 8.68
N ALA A 180 12.98 -4.78 9.59
CA ALA A 180 11.70 -5.26 10.08
C ALA A 180 10.65 -5.38 8.95
N ALA A 181 10.60 -4.41 8.04
CA ALA A 181 9.72 -4.45 6.88
C ALA A 181 10.10 -5.54 5.88
N VAL A 182 11.39 -5.77 5.65
CA VAL A 182 11.89 -6.87 4.80
C VAL A 182 11.51 -8.22 5.38
N ALA A 183 11.79 -8.46 6.68
CA ALA A 183 11.44 -9.72 7.34
C ALA A 183 9.93 -10.00 7.25
N TRP A 184 9.10 -8.99 7.53
CA TRP A 184 7.65 -9.09 7.39
C TRP A 184 7.21 -9.39 5.94
N ALA A 185 7.81 -8.72 4.95
CA ALA A 185 7.48 -8.91 3.54
C ALA A 185 7.84 -10.32 3.06
N GLU A 186 8.98 -10.87 3.50
CA GLU A 186 9.37 -12.25 3.17
C GLU A 186 8.38 -13.26 3.74
N THR A 187 7.96 -13.11 5.00
CA THR A 187 6.93 -13.95 5.60
C THR A 187 5.64 -13.88 4.76
N LEU A 188 5.17 -12.67 4.48
CA LEU A 188 3.94 -12.43 3.73
C LEU A 188 3.98 -13.02 2.30
N LEU A 189 5.10 -12.93 1.59
CA LEU A 189 5.25 -13.43 0.23
C LEU A 189 5.56 -14.93 0.17
N SER A 190 6.10 -15.50 1.24
CA SER A 190 6.35 -16.95 1.36
C SER A 190 5.06 -17.73 1.61
N GLU A 191 4.11 -17.11 2.30
CA GLU A 191 2.78 -17.65 2.58
C GLU A 191 1.91 -17.89 1.33
N THR A 192 2.32 -17.33 0.19
CA THR A 192 1.61 -17.43 -1.10
C THR A 192 2.03 -18.63 -1.97
N ARG A 193 3.06 -19.38 -1.54
CA ARG A 193 3.58 -20.56 -2.26
C ARG A 193 2.74 -21.82 -2.03
#